data_AF-A0A843S2H7-F1
#
_entry.id   AF-A0A843S2H7-F1
#
_cell.length_a   1.000
_cell.length_b   1.000
_cell.length_c   1.000
_cell.angle_alpha   90.00
_cell.angle_beta   90.00
_cell.angle_gamma   90.00
#
_symmetry.space_group_name_H-M   'P 1'
#
loop_
_entity.id
_entity.type
_entity.pdbx_description
1 polymer ?
#
loop_
_entity_poly.entity_id
_entity_poly.type
_entity_poly.pdbx_seq_one_letter_code
_entity_poly.pdbx_strand_id
1 'polypeptide(L)'
;MRASHYCIDVSASPLYNRIVDAREVGERAVAGSTELMRRDLHADGDQLYKLGFVVEQNPDGRAGAGSYIFAHLWRAAGAPTVGCTAMAEPAMLDLLAWLRPQEYPIFVLLPESEYTRVQAEWQLPDSAARSR
;
A
#
# COMPACT_ATOMS: atom_id res chain seq x y z
N MET A 1 -5.01 -5.53 -12.71
CA MET A 1 -3.96 -4.64 -13.26
C MET A 1 -3.25 -5.32 -14.43
N ARG A 2 -2.63 -4.54 -15.33
CA ARG A 2 -1.92 -5.03 -16.53
C ARG A 2 -0.42 -4.70 -16.45
N ALA A 3 0.40 -5.27 -17.34
CA ALA A 3 1.85 -5.06 -17.36
C ALA A 3 2.25 -3.58 -17.47
N SER A 4 1.44 -2.78 -18.16
CA SER A 4 1.65 -1.35 -18.38
C SER A 4 1.19 -0.45 -17.23
N HIS A 5 0.75 -1.02 -16.09
CA HIS A 5 0.34 -0.21 -14.96
C HIS A 5 1.53 0.22 -14.11
N TYR A 6 1.57 1.51 -13.80
CA TYR A 6 2.51 2.14 -12.88
C TYR A 6 1.74 2.79 -11.74
N CYS A 7 2.35 2.88 -10.56
CA CYS A 7 2.00 3.95 -9.63
C CYS A 7 3.03 5.07 -9.79
N ILE A 8 2.57 6.29 -10.05
CA ILE A 8 3.47 7.39 -10.34
C ILE A 8 4.10 7.94 -9.05
N ASP A 9 5.37 7.62 -8.85
CA ASP A 9 6.25 8.07 -7.77
C ASP A 9 7.05 9.34 -8.11
N VAL A 10 6.88 9.89 -9.31
CA VAL A 10 7.51 11.15 -9.74
C VAL A 10 6.73 12.35 -9.22
N SER A 11 7.26 13.04 -8.20
CA SER A 11 6.58 14.13 -7.48
C SER A 11 6.17 15.33 -8.33
N ALA A 12 6.87 15.60 -9.43
CA ALA A 12 6.55 16.68 -10.35
C ALA A 12 5.49 16.29 -11.41
N SER A 13 5.09 15.02 -11.48
CA SER A 13 4.11 14.55 -12.45
C SER A 13 2.70 15.03 -12.08
N PRO A 14 1.87 15.45 -13.04
CA PRO A 14 0.46 15.71 -12.79
C PRO A 14 -0.34 14.45 -12.39
N LEU A 15 0.27 13.28 -12.55
CA LEU A 15 -0.31 11.99 -12.17
C LEU A 15 0.27 11.46 -10.84
N TYR A 16 1.01 12.27 -10.09
CA TYR A 16 1.69 11.84 -8.86
C TYR A 16 0.72 11.16 -7.88
N ASN A 17 1.21 10.06 -7.30
CA ASN A 17 0.47 9.18 -6.40
C ASN A 17 -0.82 8.56 -7.00
N ARG A 18 -0.82 8.28 -8.32
CA ARG A 18 -1.93 7.59 -9.00
C ARG A 18 -1.46 6.35 -9.70
N ILE A 19 -2.32 5.32 -9.71
CA ILE A 19 -2.13 4.14 -10.54
C ILE A 19 -2.70 4.43 -11.92
N VAL A 20 -1.87 4.33 -12.96
CA VAL A 20 -2.24 4.64 -14.34
C VAL A 20 -1.77 3.54 -15.29
N ASP A 21 -2.48 3.36 -16.41
CA ASP A 21 -2.05 2.49 -17.51
C ASP A 21 -1.27 3.32 -18.54
N ALA A 22 0.00 3.00 -18.77
CA ALA A 22 0.85 3.72 -19.74
C ALA A 22 0.28 3.72 -21.16
N ARG A 23 -0.57 2.75 -21.50
CA ARG A 23 -1.25 2.71 -22.82
C ARG A 23 -2.38 3.73 -22.94
N GLU A 24 -2.87 4.23 -21.82
CA GLU A 24 -3.94 5.24 -21.76
C GLU A 24 -3.35 6.65 -21.62
N VAL A 25 -2.33 6.82 -20.76
CA VAL A 25 -1.70 8.14 -20.50
C VAL A 25 -0.48 8.44 -21.38
N GLY A 26 0.05 7.43 -22.08
CA GLY A 26 1.25 7.51 -22.92
C GLY A 26 2.56 7.31 -22.15
N GLU A 27 3.55 6.71 -22.81
CA GLU A 27 4.87 6.37 -22.22
C GLU A 27 5.60 7.58 -21.62
N ARG A 28 5.43 8.76 -22.22
CA ARG A 28 6.03 10.00 -21.70
C ARG A 28 5.49 10.41 -20.34
N ALA A 29 4.23 10.08 -20.02
CA ALA A 29 3.59 10.45 -18.77
C ALA A 29 4.02 9.57 -17.58
N VAL A 30 4.53 8.37 -17.86
CA VAL A 30 5.06 7.43 -16.85
C VAL A 30 6.59 7.46 -16.78
N ALA A 31 7.25 8.21 -17.65
CA ALA A 31 8.71 8.28 -17.74
C ALA A 31 9.34 8.71 -16.40
N GLY A 32 10.34 7.95 -15.95
CA GLY A 32 11.04 8.16 -14.68
C GLY A 32 10.36 7.54 -13.47
N SER A 33 9.15 6.99 -13.63
CA SER A 33 8.50 6.24 -12.56
C SER A 33 9.13 4.86 -12.38
N THR A 34 9.29 4.42 -11.13
CA THR A 34 9.96 3.14 -10.81
C THR A 34 9.02 2.06 -10.28
N GLU A 35 7.78 2.43 -9.93
CA GLU A 35 6.80 1.54 -9.32
C GLU A 35 5.90 0.89 -10.38
N LEU A 36 6.36 -0.21 -10.96
CA LEU A 36 5.59 -1.09 -11.85
C LEU A 36 4.69 -2.04 -11.05
N MET A 37 3.40 -2.10 -11.39
CA MET A 37 2.42 -2.81 -10.58
C MET A 37 2.46 -4.33 -10.75
N ARG A 38 2.76 -4.82 -11.95
CA ARG A 38 2.86 -6.27 -12.24
C ARG A 38 4.29 -6.77 -12.04
N ARG A 39 4.76 -6.73 -10.78
CA ARG A 39 6.09 -7.23 -10.39
C ARG A 39 6.34 -8.68 -10.79
N ASP A 40 5.28 -9.49 -10.83
CA ASP A 40 5.34 -10.87 -11.31
C ASP A 40 5.78 -10.98 -12.77
N LEU A 41 5.56 -9.94 -13.58
CA LEU A 41 6.02 -9.88 -14.97
C LEU A 41 7.37 -9.17 -15.13
N HIS A 42 7.67 -8.22 -14.25
CA HIS A 42 8.81 -7.29 -14.41
C HIS A 42 9.98 -7.55 -13.46
N ALA A 43 9.81 -8.42 -12.48
CA ALA A 43 10.79 -8.70 -11.43
C ALA A 43 10.82 -10.20 -11.11
N ASP A 44 11.21 -11.04 -12.07
CA ASP A 44 11.49 -12.47 -11.89
C ASP A 44 10.38 -13.27 -11.17
N GLY A 45 9.11 -12.97 -11.46
CA GLY A 45 7.98 -13.67 -10.84
C GLY A 45 7.63 -13.18 -9.42
N ASP A 46 8.18 -12.06 -8.96
CA ASP A 46 7.94 -11.47 -7.65
C ASP A 46 6.44 -11.22 -7.39
N GLN A 47 5.89 -11.93 -6.40
CA GLN A 47 4.46 -11.93 -6.05
C GLN A 47 4.08 -10.88 -4.99
N LEU A 48 4.97 -9.97 -4.59
CA LEU A 48 4.66 -9.05 -3.49
C LEU A 48 3.38 -8.23 -3.72
N TYR A 49 3.11 -7.84 -4.97
CA TYR A 49 1.94 -7.01 -5.33
C TYR A 49 0.76 -7.85 -5.86
N LYS A 50 0.77 -9.17 -5.66
CA LYS A 50 -0.30 -10.08 -6.08
C LYS A 50 -1.64 -9.72 -5.42
N LEU A 51 -1.61 -9.38 -4.14
CA LEU A 51 -2.77 -9.00 -3.33
C LEU A 51 -2.44 -7.77 -2.49
N GLY A 52 -3.43 -6.92 -2.26
CA GLY A 52 -3.26 -5.70 -1.50
C GLY A 52 -4.43 -4.74 -1.62
N PHE A 53 -4.32 -3.62 -0.93
CA PHE A 53 -5.25 -2.49 -1.01
C PHE A 53 -4.49 -1.18 -0.81
N VAL A 54 -4.95 -0.12 -1.45
CA VAL A 54 -4.35 1.21 -1.35
C VAL A 54 -4.72 1.85 0.00
N VAL A 55 -3.75 2.48 0.64
CA VAL A 55 -3.97 3.32 1.82
C VAL A 55 -3.95 4.76 1.30
N GLU A 56 -5.09 5.43 1.35
CA GLU A 56 -5.28 6.79 0.81
C GLU A 56 -4.61 7.87 1.70
N GLN A 57 -3.32 7.72 1.98
CA GLN A 57 -2.57 8.63 2.85
C GLN A 57 -2.29 9.99 2.19
N ASN A 58 -2.15 10.04 0.86
CA ASN A 58 -1.94 11.27 0.08
C ASN A 58 -2.86 11.32 -1.16
N PRO A 59 -4.20 11.28 -0.99
CA PRO A 59 -5.13 11.02 -2.09
C PRO A 59 -5.12 12.14 -3.15
N ASP A 60 -4.80 13.37 -2.73
CA ASP A 60 -4.70 14.53 -3.63
C ASP A 60 -3.38 14.56 -4.42
N GLY A 61 -2.43 13.65 -4.14
CA GLY A 61 -1.13 13.62 -4.80
C GLY A 61 -0.32 14.90 -4.54
N ARG A 62 -0.29 15.37 -3.29
CA ARG A 62 0.51 16.54 -2.91
C ARG A 62 1.99 16.21 -3.06
N ALA A 63 2.69 16.96 -3.91
CA ALA A 63 4.10 16.73 -4.19
C ALA A 63 4.95 16.69 -2.90
N GLY A 64 5.79 15.65 -2.77
CA GLY A 64 6.68 15.46 -1.63
C GLY A 64 6.01 14.95 -0.34
N ALA A 65 4.69 14.71 -0.34
CA ALA A 65 3.97 14.20 0.83
C ALA A 65 3.91 12.65 0.90
N GLY A 66 4.80 11.98 0.15
CA GLY A 66 4.81 10.53 -0.03
C GLY A 66 3.92 10.08 -1.20
N SER A 67 4.19 8.90 -1.72
CA SER A 67 3.42 8.27 -2.79
C SER A 67 3.37 6.77 -2.59
N TYR A 68 2.35 6.16 -3.19
CA TYR A 68 2.14 4.74 -3.29
C TYR A 68 2.24 4.02 -1.95
N ILE A 69 1.49 4.51 -0.97
CA ILE A 69 1.34 3.83 0.32
C ILE A 69 0.16 2.86 0.20
N PHE A 70 0.44 1.58 0.40
CA PHE A 70 -0.53 0.52 0.28
C PHE A 70 -0.13 -0.68 1.15
N ALA A 71 -1.04 -1.62 1.32
CA ALA A 71 -0.76 -2.89 1.95
C ALA A 71 -0.52 -3.97 0.89
N HIS A 72 0.50 -4.82 1.08
CA HIS A 72 0.84 -5.89 0.13
C HIS A 72 1.39 -7.14 0.82
N LEU A 73 1.74 -8.17 0.05
CA LEU A 73 2.32 -9.40 0.60
C LEU A 73 3.78 -9.18 0.99
N TRP A 74 4.25 -9.70 2.12
CA TRP A 74 5.67 -9.61 2.48
C TRP A 74 6.53 -10.69 1.80
N ARG A 75 7.85 -10.48 1.73
CA ARG A 75 8.79 -11.55 1.32
C ARG A 75 8.91 -12.61 2.41
N ALA A 76 8.97 -12.16 3.65
CA ALA A 76 9.08 -12.97 4.86
C ALA A 76 8.63 -12.14 6.06
N ALA A 77 8.35 -12.81 7.18
CA ALA A 77 8.04 -12.15 8.43
C ALA A 77 9.18 -11.19 8.84
N GLY A 78 8.82 -9.95 9.17
CA GLY A 78 9.77 -8.91 9.58
C GLY A 78 10.60 -8.29 8.46
N ALA A 79 10.39 -8.67 7.19
CA ALA A 79 11.05 -8.00 6.08
C ALA A 79 10.61 -6.52 6.00
N PRO A 80 11.54 -5.56 5.89
CA PRO A 80 11.21 -4.15 5.86
C PRO A 80 10.53 -3.77 4.53
N THR A 81 9.76 -2.69 4.57
CA THR A 81 9.19 -2.01 3.40
C THR A 81 9.73 -0.58 3.34
N VAL A 82 9.50 0.12 2.22
CA VAL A 82 9.79 1.55 2.09
C VAL A 82 8.49 2.34 2.26
N GLY A 83 7.87 2.18 3.43
CA GLY A 83 6.64 2.90 3.83
C GLY A 83 5.32 2.13 3.67
N CYS A 84 5.29 1.08 2.86
CA CYS A 84 4.11 0.20 2.74
C CYS A 84 3.89 -0.64 4.01
N THR A 85 2.71 -1.23 4.16
CA THR A 85 2.47 -2.26 5.18
C THR A 85 2.46 -3.63 4.52
N ALA A 86 3.19 -4.61 5.05
CA ALA A 86 3.24 -5.94 4.43
C ALA A 86 2.92 -7.07 5.42
N MET A 87 2.24 -8.10 4.94
CA MET A 87 1.80 -9.25 5.75
C MET A 87 1.76 -10.55 4.94
N ALA A 88 1.51 -11.68 5.60
CA ALA A 88 1.37 -12.96 4.92
C ALA A 88 0.08 -13.03 4.09
N GLU A 89 0.08 -13.86 3.04
CA GLU A 89 -1.07 -14.03 2.14
C GLU A 89 -2.36 -14.43 2.85
N PRO A 90 -2.39 -15.37 3.82
CA PRO A 90 -3.61 -15.70 4.55
C PRO A 90 -4.21 -14.50 5.30
N ALA A 91 -3.39 -13.72 6.01
CA ALA A 91 -3.83 -12.54 6.73
C ALA A 91 -4.36 -11.44 5.80
N MET A 92 -3.73 -11.26 4.62
CA MET A 92 -4.20 -10.34 3.60
C MET A 92 -5.57 -10.77 3.06
N LEU A 93 -5.77 -12.06 2.79
CA LEU A 93 -7.05 -12.59 2.32
C LEU A 93 -8.17 -12.38 3.35
N ASP A 94 -7.91 -12.67 4.62
CA ASP A 94 -8.87 -12.44 5.71
C ASP A 94 -9.25 -10.96 5.82
N LEU A 95 -8.25 -10.07 5.72
CA LEU A 95 -8.48 -8.63 5.77
C LEU A 95 -9.29 -8.13 4.57
N LEU A 96 -8.96 -8.59 3.36
CA LEU A 96 -9.71 -8.24 2.14
C LEU A 96 -11.15 -8.77 2.17
N ALA A 97 -11.39 -9.93 2.78
CA ALA A 97 -12.73 -10.47 2.96
C ALA A 97 -13.56 -9.68 4.00
N TRP A 98 -12.89 -9.12 5.01
CA TRP A 98 -13.50 -8.28 6.03
C TRP A 98 -13.76 -6.84 5.57
N LEU A 99 -12.86 -6.26 4.77
CA LEU A 99 -12.92 -4.87 4.34
C LEU A 99 -14.13 -4.59 3.44
N ARG A 100 -14.95 -3.61 3.88
CA ARG A 100 -16.10 -3.10 3.14
C ARG A 100 -15.94 -1.60 2.92
N PRO A 101 -15.59 -1.11 1.72
CA PRO A 101 -15.33 0.31 1.48
C PRO A 101 -16.47 1.24 1.89
N GLN A 102 -17.71 0.79 1.75
CA GLN A 102 -18.93 1.52 2.14
C GLN A 102 -19.07 1.73 3.66
N GLU A 103 -18.28 1.03 4.47
CA GLU A 103 -18.24 1.20 5.92
C GLU A 103 -17.14 2.17 6.37
N TYR A 104 -16.45 2.82 5.42
CA TYR A 104 -15.41 3.82 5.67
C TYR A 104 -14.34 3.33 6.65
N PRO A 105 -13.68 2.19 6.37
CA PRO A 105 -12.69 1.63 7.26
C PRO A 105 -11.52 2.61 7.46
N ILE A 106 -11.08 2.74 8.71
CA ILE A 106 -9.95 3.60 9.07
C ILE A 106 -8.73 2.72 9.32
N PHE A 107 -7.64 3.00 8.61
CA PHE A 107 -6.35 2.37 8.83
C PHE A 107 -5.49 3.24 9.76
N VAL A 108 -5.08 2.68 10.90
CA VAL A 108 -4.22 3.33 11.88
C VAL A 108 -2.94 2.51 12.02
N LEU A 109 -1.79 3.13 11.73
CA LEU A 109 -0.47 2.53 11.89
C LEU A 109 0.35 3.39 12.84
N LEU A 110 0.76 2.81 13.98
CA LEU A 110 1.45 3.50 15.06
C LEU A 110 2.70 2.71 15.45
N PRO A 111 3.82 3.39 15.80
CA PRO A 111 4.86 2.78 16.61
C PRO A 111 4.27 2.22 17.91
N GLU A 112 4.85 1.15 18.45
CA GLU A 112 4.34 0.49 19.65
C GLU A 112 4.20 1.45 20.84
N SER A 113 5.19 2.33 21.05
CA SER A 113 5.14 3.36 22.10
C SER A 113 3.95 4.31 21.95
N GLU A 114 3.61 4.69 20.72
CA GLU A 114 2.48 5.57 20.44
C GLU A 114 1.16 4.85 20.61
N TYR A 115 1.08 3.57 20.19
CA TYR A 115 -0.09 2.74 20.43
C TYR A 115 -0.41 2.67 21.92
N THR A 116 0.57 2.32 22.77
CA THR A 116 0.39 2.27 24.23
C THR A 116 -0.02 3.61 24.79
N ARG A 117 0.57 4.71 24.31
CA ARG A 117 0.26 6.06 24.79
C ARG A 117 -1.19 6.47 24.52
N VAL A 118 -1.73 6.14 23.35
CA VAL A 118 -3.09 6.57 22.95
C VAL A 118 -4.16 5.50 23.14
N GLN A 119 -3.80 4.26 23.51
CA GLN A 119 -4.71 3.11 23.53
C GLN A 119 -6.01 3.40 24.29
N ALA A 120 -5.91 3.90 25.52
CA ALA A 120 -7.08 4.15 26.37
C ALA A 120 -7.94 5.30 25.85
N GLU A 121 -7.30 6.39 25.39
CA GLU A 121 -7.98 7.57 24.89
C GLU A 121 -8.76 7.28 23.60
N TRP A 122 -8.14 6.52 22.69
CA TRP A 122 -8.72 6.16 21.39
C TRP A 122 -9.52 4.87 21.42
N GLN A 123 -9.61 4.20 22.57
CA GLN A 123 -10.30 2.92 22.77
C GLN A 123 -9.82 1.84 21.79
N LEU A 124 -8.51 1.79 21.56
CA LEU A 124 -7.92 0.82 20.64
C LEU A 124 -7.95 -0.60 21.23
N PRO A 125 -8.03 -1.66 20.39
CA PRO A 125 -8.04 -3.04 20.86
C PRO A 125 -6.84 -3.43 21.74
N ASP A 126 -6.95 -4.51 22.50
CA ASP A 126 -5.79 -5.05 23.21
C ASP A 126 -4.77 -5.65 22.23
N SER A 127 -3.53 -5.18 22.31
CA SER A 127 -2.43 -5.67 21.49
C SER A 127 -2.12 -7.15 21.73
N ALA A 128 -2.43 -7.66 22.93
CA ALA A 128 -2.23 -9.06 23.33
C ALA A 128 -3.24 -10.05 22.70
N ALA A 129 -4.31 -9.58 22.06
CA ALA A 129 -5.33 -10.45 21.47
C ALA A 129 -4.88 -11.14 20.17
N ARG A 130 -3.68 -10.84 19.65
CA ARG A 130 -3.19 -11.29 18.33
C ARG A 130 -2.43 -12.62 18.30
N SER A 131 -2.31 -13.33 19.42
CA SER A 131 -1.69 -14.66 19.47
C SER A 131 -2.74 -15.78 19.41
N ARG A 132 -3.47 -15.90 18.30
CA ARG A 132 -4.19 -17.13 17.93
C ARG A 132 -4.13 -17.35 16.43
#